data_AF-A0A2N2JGV8-F1
#
_entry.id   AF-A0A2N2JGV8-F1
#
_cell.length_a   1.000
_cell.length_b   1.000
_cell.length_c   1.000
_cell.angle_alpha   90.00
_cell.angle_beta   90.00
_cell.angle_gamma   90.00
#
_symmetry.space_group_name_H-M   'P 1'
#
loop_
_entity.id
_entity.type
_entity.pdbx_description
1 polymer ?
#
loop_
_entity_poly.entity_id
_entity_poly.type
_entity_poly.pdbx_seq_one_letter_code
_entity_poly.pdbx_strand_id
1 'polypeptide(L)'
;MNARTCLVSVTALASFAACGRAVDGPPAPSAAAPAVAIQPVVYGEDGSTEWFSFPDEAVRLQTRASVAAMVPWDSVYIADDGAVVLDSYAPLGAANGLCADQRFWDQATSASCSGTLIDDQLLLTAGHCVTDLGDCADNAWVFDYLYDADGVRAPITADAVYRCVDLVVASAHDTPSNVDVALVQLDRPVNRTPAAVAAVGPVAKGDPLILPGFPSGIPLKIDGGGLVAEARANQGDYFVAAIDAYHGNSGSGVLDSALAVVGVLSDGAEDYQQLDSCAVVNVLDPDDAEESVIYAHHAVTALCAKGYPSAALCGLAAQCGDGFCTDGETAADCPGDCTGLFAVPAEWACNPAYFDAFDGCDCACGALDPDCGKAGQQVYGCAPGSGCEPDATCTAPLPEGWTCNASRYGSGGQCDCDCGAYDPDCDTSSQVSNCAPGGTCQPDGTCTLSIPAAWTCRDRWYAADDGCDCGCGAWDPDCEDSHQQIYNCVPGSGCLSDGTCEVPLPAGWVCDPELFAAGDGCDCNCGALDPDCDGDTAALNCAAGLVCGAAGGCV
;
A
#
# COMPACT_ATOMS: atom_id res chain seq x y z
N MET A 1 20.20 33.05 50.70
CA MET A 1 20.48 34.47 51.01
C MET A 1 21.83 34.83 50.42
N ASN A 2 21.95 36.06 49.90
CA ASN A 2 23.16 36.81 49.52
C ASN A 2 24.21 36.14 48.60
N ALA A 3 24.23 36.66 47.37
CA ALA A 3 25.35 36.57 46.45
C ALA A 3 26.46 37.62 46.77
N ARG A 4 27.46 37.65 45.87
CA ARG A 4 28.34 38.78 45.48
C ARG A 4 29.77 38.89 46.05
N THR A 5 30.69 38.58 45.14
CA THR A 5 31.73 39.50 44.62
C THR A 5 33.03 39.66 45.40
N CYS A 6 34.14 39.44 44.69
CA CYS A 6 35.36 40.23 44.87
C CYS A 6 35.88 40.70 43.49
N LEU A 7 36.34 41.95 43.41
CA LEU A 7 36.75 42.62 42.16
C LEU A 7 38.29 42.74 42.06
N VAL A 8 38.83 42.41 40.88
CA VAL A 8 39.77 43.23 40.07
C VAL A 8 41.00 43.90 40.73
N SER A 9 42.19 43.58 40.21
CA SER A 9 43.32 44.49 39.88
C SER A 9 44.33 43.66 39.04
N VAL A 10 44.61 43.88 37.74
CA VAL A 10 45.04 45.06 36.94
C VAL A 10 46.50 45.47 37.14
N THR A 11 47.36 44.98 36.23
CA THR A 11 48.50 45.66 35.56
C THR A 11 48.91 44.77 34.38
N ALA A 12 48.58 45.06 33.11
CA ALA A 12 49.05 46.16 32.24
C ALA A 12 50.46 45.95 31.66
N LEU A 13 50.54 45.58 30.38
CA LEU A 13 51.37 46.24 29.36
C LEU A 13 51.03 45.69 27.97
N ALA A 14 50.87 46.60 26.99
CA ALA A 14 50.47 46.29 25.63
C ALA A 14 51.62 46.48 24.64
N SER A 15 51.61 45.71 23.55
CA SER A 15 52.30 46.06 22.30
C SER A 15 51.50 45.52 21.12
N PHE A 16 50.95 46.43 20.30
CA PHE A 16 50.33 46.08 19.02
C PHE A 16 51.41 45.92 17.94
N ALA A 17 51.34 44.84 17.18
CA ALA A 17 51.96 44.71 15.86
C ALA A 17 50.92 44.13 14.89
N ALA A 18 50.89 44.64 13.66
CA ALA A 18 49.74 44.45 12.76
C ALA A 18 49.74 43.08 12.05
N CYS A 19 48.58 42.42 12.02
CA CYS A 19 48.31 41.32 11.10
C CYS A 19 47.79 41.85 9.76
N GLY A 20 48.39 41.40 8.66
CA GLY A 20 47.82 41.56 7.32
C GLY A 20 46.63 40.62 7.13
N ARG A 21 45.68 41.02 6.27
CA ARG A 21 44.54 40.18 5.89
C ARG A 21 45.00 38.97 5.07
N ALA A 22 44.74 37.77 5.57
CA ALA A 22 44.51 36.61 4.71
C ALA A 22 43.05 36.63 4.23
N VAL A 23 42.79 35.97 3.09
CA VAL A 23 41.43 35.79 2.57
C VAL A 23 40.97 34.41 3.00
N ASP A 24 39.98 34.34 3.88
CA ASP A 24 39.46 33.06 4.35
C ASP A 24 38.67 32.38 3.22
N GLY A 25 39.10 31.17 2.85
CA GLY A 25 38.28 30.26 2.05
C GLY A 25 37.10 29.71 2.87
N PRO A 26 36.09 29.11 2.23
CA PRO A 26 35.01 28.46 2.97
C PRO A 26 35.58 27.36 3.88
N PRO A 27 35.03 27.18 5.10
CA PRO A 27 35.50 26.14 6.00
C PRO A 27 35.34 24.77 5.35
N ALA A 28 36.33 23.89 5.57
CA ALA A 28 36.22 22.49 5.17
C ALA A 28 34.97 21.87 5.83
N PRO A 29 34.25 20.98 5.13
CA PRO A 29 33.11 20.29 5.72
C PRO A 29 33.54 19.57 6.99
N SER A 30 32.71 19.65 8.02
CA SER A 30 32.90 18.89 9.26
C SER A 30 33.10 17.42 8.93
N ALA A 31 34.04 16.77 9.61
CA ALA A 31 34.12 15.32 9.56
C ALA A 31 32.74 14.75 9.91
N ALA A 32 32.24 13.85 9.04
CA ALA A 32 31.11 13.01 9.39
C ALA A 32 31.49 12.18 10.63
N ALA A 33 30.49 11.82 11.43
CA ALA A 33 30.69 10.78 12.43
C ALA A 33 31.19 9.50 11.71
N PRO A 34 32.09 8.72 12.33
CA PRO A 34 32.44 7.42 11.77
C PRO A 34 31.15 6.59 11.66
N ALA A 35 30.95 5.95 10.51
CA ALA A 35 29.94 4.91 10.39
C ALA A 35 30.26 3.80 11.41
N VAL A 36 29.22 3.25 12.02
CA VAL A 36 29.33 2.07 12.88
C VAL A 36 29.81 0.90 12.00
N ALA A 37 30.80 0.15 12.48
CA ALA A 37 31.23 -1.11 11.86
C ALA A 37 30.36 -2.23 12.44
N ILE A 38 29.91 -3.20 11.62
CA ILE A 38 28.93 -4.24 11.98
C ILE A 38 29.41 -5.59 11.44
N GLN A 39 29.27 -6.64 12.26
CA GLN A 39 30.16 -7.81 12.32
C GLN A 39 29.60 -8.89 13.33
N PRO A 40 29.54 -10.27 13.18
CA PRO A 40 30.52 -11.26 13.75
C PRO A 40 30.59 -12.77 13.30
N VAL A 41 31.05 -13.75 14.11
CA VAL A 41 32.43 -14.31 14.33
C VAL A 41 32.37 -15.82 14.70
N VAL A 42 33.47 -16.60 14.51
CA VAL A 42 33.70 -17.89 15.21
C VAL A 42 34.68 -17.75 16.40
N TYR A 43 34.27 -18.19 17.59
CA TYR A 43 35.08 -18.18 18.81
C TYR A 43 35.77 -19.53 19.05
N GLY A 44 36.90 -19.75 18.38
CA GLY A 44 37.73 -20.95 18.50
C GLY A 44 37.46 -22.00 17.43
N GLU A 45 36.65 -23.02 17.72
CA GLU A 45 36.22 -24.03 16.74
C GLU A 45 34.73 -23.84 16.44
N ASP A 46 34.38 -23.71 15.15
CA ASP A 46 33.03 -23.40 14.69
C ASP A 46 31.99 -24.48 15.08
N GLY A 47 31.24 -24.18 16.14
CA GLY A 47 30.20 -25.01 16.75
C GLY A 47 28.88 -25.02 15.99
N SER A 48 28.72 -24.16 14.96
CA SER A 48 27.51 -24.10 14.13
C SER A 48 27.20 -25.45 13.51
N THR A 49 25.96 -25.94 13.63
CA THR A 49 25.50 -27.18 12.99
C THR A 49 24.19 -27.00 12.25
N GLU A 50 23.93 -27.89 11.28
CA GLU A 50 22.59 -28.05 10.71
C GLU A 50 21.61 -28.50 11.79
N TRP A 51 20.39 -27.95 11.77
CA TRP A 51 19.31 -28.32 12.69
C TRP A 51 19.19 -29.83 12.88
N PHE A 52 19.11 -30.62 11.80
CA PHE A 52 18.94 -32.08 11.89
C PHE A 52 20.13 -32.80 12.55
N SER A 53 21.33 -32.21 12.50
CA SER A 53 22.58 -32.79 13.02
C SER A 53 22.88 -32.43 14.47
N PHE A 54 22.19 -31.44 15.05
CA PHE A 54 22.41 -31.05 16.44
C PHE A 54 22.08 -32.23 17.39
N PRO A 55 22.95 -32.55 18.38
CA PRO A 55 22.86 -33.83 19.11
C PRO A 55 21.69 -33.92 20.10
N ASP A 56 21.20 -32.79 20.63
CA ASP A 56 20.09 -32.76 21.58
C ASP A 56 18.74 -32.62 20.86
N GLU A 57 17.85 -33.60 21.04
CA GLU A 57 16.52 -33.61 20.43
C GLU A 57 15.58 -32.54 21.00
N ALA A 58 15.70 -32.19 22.28
CA ALA A 58 14.88 -31.14 22.88
C ALA A 58 15.26 -29.76 22.34
N VAL A 59 16.56 -29.50 22.16
CA VAL A 59 17.05 -28.27 21.48
C VAL A 59 16.51 -28.20 20.06
N ARG A 60 16.60 -29.29 19.28
CA ARG A 60 16.04 -29.33 17.91
C ARG A 60 14.53 -29.06 17.89
N LEU A 61 13.75 -29.72 18.74
CA LEU A 61 12.30 -29.53 18.76
C LEU A 61 11.90 -28.12 19.20
N GLN A 62 12.55 -27.55 20.21
CA GLN A 62 12.27 -26.18 20.65
C GLN A 62 12.62 -25.16 19.56
N THR A 63 13.82 -25.25 18.98
CA THR A 63 14.30 -24.29 17.97
C THR A 63 13.46 -24.29 16.70
N ARG A 64 13.01 -25.46 16.22
CA ARG A 64 12.06 -25.54 15.09
C ARG A 64 10.68 -25.00 15.43
N ALA A 65 10.24 -25.12 16.69
CA ALA A 65 8.95 -24.61 17.13
C ALA A 65 8.94 -23.08 17.29
N SER A 66 10.03 -22.49 17.75
CA SER A 66 10.05 -21.08 18.15
C SER A 66 10.89 -20.13 17.30
N VAL A 67 11.76 -20.59 16.40
CA VAL A 67 12.68 -19.67 15.68
C VAL A 67 12.21 -19.44 14.24
N ALA A 68 12.08 -18.16 13.87
CA ALA A 68 11.57 -17.71 12.58
C ALA A 68 12.57 -16.76 11.88
N ALA A 69 12.73 -16.94 10.57
CA ALA A 69 13.56 -16.10 9.73
C ALA A 69 12.82 -14.82 9.35
N MET A 70 13.47 -13.66 9.47
CA MET A 70 12.99 -12.44 8.84
C MET A 70 13.39 -12.47 7.36
N VAL A 71 12.40 -12.45 6.48
CA VAL A 71 12.58 -12.59 5.03
C VAL A 71 11.82 -11.44 4.35
N PRO A 72 12.44 -10.64 3.47
CA PRO A 72 11.75 -9.55 2.77
C PRO A 72 10.52 -10.07 2.03
N TRP A 73 9.38 -9.39 2.19
CA TRP A 73 8.10 -9.94 1.77
C TRP A 73 8.06 -10.20 0.25
N ASP A 74 8.67 -9.31 -0.54
CA ASP A 74 8.78 -9.40 -2.00
C ASP A 74 9.53 -10.66 -2.50
N SER A 75 10.28 -11.34 -1.63
CA SER A 75 10.98 -12.59 -1.91
C SER A 75 10.19 -13.86 -1.56
N VAL A 76 8.96 -13.74 -1.01
CA VAL A 76 8.12 -14.87 -0.58
C VAL A 76 7.06 -15.20 -1.63
N TYR A 77 7.23 -16.34 -2.32
CA TYR A 77 6.30 -16.83 -3.34
C TYR A 77 5.50 -18.02 -2.80
N ILE A 78 4.18 -17.87 -2.73
CA ILE A 78 3.24 -18.92 -2.34
C ILE A 78 2.59 -19.48 -3.61
N ALA A 79 2.72 -20.79 -3.84
CA ALA A 79 2.09 -21.48 -4.96
C ALA A 79 0.64 -21.91 -4.66
N ASP A 80 -0.13 -22.21 -5.71
CA ASP A 80 -1.54 -22.64 -5.63
C ASP A 80 -1.80 -23.85 -4.70
N ASP A 81 -0.79 -24.70 -4.49
CA ASP A 81 -0.85 -25.87 -3.60
C ASP A 81 -0.41 -25.58 -2.15
N GLY A 82 -0.13 -24.32 -1.84
CA GLY A 82 0.32 -23.84 -0.53
C GLY A 82 1.81 -24.03 -0.26
N ALA A 83 2.59 -24.55 -1.21
CA ALA A 83 4.04 -24.63 -1.11
C ALA A 83 4.67 -23.23 -1.22
N VAL A 84 5.67 -22.95 -0.39
CA VAL A 84 6.37 -21.66 -0.36
C VAL A 84 7.77 -21.81 -0.94
N VAL A 85 8.11 -20.93 -1.87
CA VAL A 85 9.46 -20.73 -2.39
C VAL A 85 9.94 -19.37 -1.93
N LEU A 86 11.10 -19.35 -1.29
CA LEU A 86 11.81 -18.10 -1.01
C LEU A 86 12.80 -17.85 -2.14
N ASP A 87 12.78 -16.66 -2.71
CA ASP A 87 13.88 -16.22 -3.57
C ASP A 87 15.18 -16.16 -2.77
N SER A 88 16.29 -16.40 -3.46
CA SER A 88 17.62 -16.36 -2.85
C SER A 88 18.49 -15.40 -3.62
N TYR A 89 19.05 -14.40 -2.94
CA TYR A 89 19.93 -13.41 -3.56
C TYR A 89 21.14 -14.09 -4.21
N ALA A 90 21.79 -15.01 -3.50
CA ALA A 90 22.83 -15.90 -4.00
C ALA A 90 23.05 -17.08 -3.02
N PRO A 91 23.90 -18.06 -3.37
CA PRO A 91 24.58 -18.87 -2.37
C PRO A 91 25.48 -18.00 -1.48
N LEU A 92 25.60 -18.35 -0.21
CA LEU A 92 26.37 -17.63 0.82
C LEU A 92 27.76 -17.19 0.35
N GLY A 93 28.47 -18.10 -0.30
CA GLY A 93 29.81 -17.86 -0.78
C GLY A 93 29.91 -16.90 -1.95
N ALA A 94 28.85 -16.76 -2.75
CA ALA A 94 28.76 -15.74 -3.78
C ALA A 94 28.26 -14.40 -3.21
N ALA A 95 27.35 -14.43 -2.23
CA ALA A 95 26.85 -13.23 -1.54
C ALA A 95 27.97 -12.46 -0.82
N ASN A 96 28.80 -13.18 -0.04
CA ASN A 96 29.87 -12.60 0.77
C ASN A 96 31.28 -12.74 0.15
N GLY A 97 31.39 -13.22 -1.09
CA GLY A 97 32.68 -13.40 -1.77
C GLY A 97 33.62 -14.40 -1.10
N LEU A 98 33.07 -15.41 -0.42
CA LEU A 98 33.82 -16.36 0.39
C LEU A 98 34.68 -17.31 -0.44
N CYS A 99 35.79 -17.76 0.15
CA CYS A 99 36.62 -18.81 -0.42
C CYS A 99 35.81 -20.12 -0.53
N ALA A 100 36.02 -20.90 -1.61
CA ALA A 100 35.19 -22.06 -1.95
C ALA A 100 35.30 -23.27 -0.98
N ASP A 101 36.11 -23.14 0.06
CA ASP A 101 36.29 -24.11 1.16
C ASP A 101 35.60 -23.68 2.46
N GLN A 102 34.99 -22.49 2.51
CA GLN A 102 34.23 -22.04 3.67
C GLN A 102 32.96 -22.90 3.86
N ARG A 103 32.52 -23.02 5.12
CA ARG A 103 31.35 -23.84 5.46
C ARG A 103 30.07 -23.22 4.90
N PHE A 104 29.10 -24.08 4.56
CA PHE A 104 27.77 -23.70 4.05
C PHE A 104 27.78 -22.80 2.79
N TRP A 105 28.91 -22.71 2.07
CA TRP A 105 29.15 -21.83 0.92
C TRP A 105 28.06 -21.88 -0.16
N ASP A 106 27.48 -23.06 -0.37
CA ASP A 106 26.47 -23.35 -1.40
C ASP A 106 25.01 -23.11 -0.94
N GLN A 107 24.79 -22.78 0.33
CA GLN A 107 23.44 -22.55 0.87
C GLN A 107 22.91 -21.18 0.49
N ALA A 108 21.64 -21.13 0.11
CA ALA A 108 20.93 -19.90 -0.27
C ALA A 108 20.85 -18.93 0.92
N THR A 109 21.10 -17.64 0.66
CA THR A 109 20.81 -16.55 1.61
C THR A 109 19.46 -15.92 1.28
N SER A 110 18.44 -16.14 2.11
CA SER A 110 17.09 -15.57 1.95
C SER A 110 16.61 -14.78 3.16
N ALA A 111 17.23 -14.93 4.33
CA ALA A 111 16.87 -14.17 5.53
C ALA A 111 17.80 -12.96 5.74
N SER A 112 17.31 -11.94 6.46
CA SER A 112 18.05 -10.72 6.83
C SER A 112 18.24 -10.56 8.35
N CYS A 113 17.32 -11.11 9.14
CA CYS A 113 17.39 -11.20 10.60
C CYS A 113 16.76 -12.52 11.10
N SER A 114 16.85 -12.73 12.41
CA SER A 114 16.23 -13.82 13.15
C SER A 114 15.20 -13.29 14.16
N GLY A 115 14.27 -14.15 14.57
CA GLY A 115 13.29 -13.84 15.62
C GLY A 115 12.83 -15.09 16.36
N THR A 116 12.33 -14.92 17.58
CA THR A 116 11.92 -16.01 18.47
C THR A 116 10.51 -15.81 19.01
N LEU A 117 9.63 -16.77 18.76
CA LEU A 117 8.28 -16.86 19.31
C LEU A 117 8.35 -17.04 20.83
N ILE A 118 7.83 -16.08 21.58
CA ILE A 118 7.82 -16.09 23.06
C ILE A 118 6.41 -16.11 23.67
N ASP A 119 5.39 -15.91 22.84
CA ASP A 119 3.98 -16.14 23.16
C ASP A 119 3.25 -16.58 21.87
N ASP A 120 2.00 -17.01 21.97
CA ASP A 120 1.26 -17.59 20.83
C ASP A 120 1.20 -16.67 19.59
N GLN A 121 1.28 -15.35 19.76
CA GLN A 121 1.30 -14.36 18.67
C GLN A 121 2.46 -13.34 18.75
N LEU A 122 3.40 -13.50 19.69
CA LEU A 122 4.49 -12.53 19.91
C LEU A 122 5.85 -13.09 19.51
N LEU A 123 6.52 -12.37 18.61
CA LEU A 123 7.88 -12.64 18.20
C LEU A 123 8.84 -11.59 18.78
N LEU A 124 9.89 -12.06 19.47
CA LEU A 124 11.00 -11.27 19.98
C LEU A 124 12.12 -11.20 18.94
N THR A 125 12.62 -10.01 18.67
CA THR A 125 13.76 -9.75 17.76
C THR A 125 14.55 -8.52 18.22
N ALA A 126 15.61 -8.15 17.49
CA ALA A 126 16.41 -6.96 17.74
C ALA A 126 15.71 -5.72 17.19
N GLY A 127 15.89 -4.57 17.84
CA GLY A 127 15.25 -3.32 17.44
C GLY A 127 15.66 -2.84 16.05
N HIS A 128 16.93 -3.02 15.69
CA HIS A 128 17.44 -2.64 14.37
C HIS A 128 16.94 -3.52 13.22
N CYS A 129 16.32 -4.68 13.51
CA CYS A 129 15.68 -5.52 12.49
C CYS A 129 14.29 -5.00 12.09
N VAL A 130 13.58 -4.31 13.02
CA VAL A 130 12.25 -3.74 12.78
C VAL A 130 12.18 -2.37 13.46
N THR A 131 12.59 -1.32 12.75
CA THR A 131 12.74 0.01 13.36
C THR A 131 11.43 0.80 13.42
N ASP A 132 10.49 0.52 12.51
CA ASP A 132 9.14 1.07 12.50
C ASP A 132 8.10 0.11 11.87
N LEU A 133 6.86 0.59 11.69
CA LEU A 133 5.77 -0.18 11.11
C LEU A 133 5.91 -0.43 9.58
N GLY A 134 6.79 0.31 8.89
CA GLY A 134 7.18 0.03 7.50
C GLY A 134 8.05 -1.21 7.41
N ASP A 135 9.15 -1.26 8.17
CA ASP A 135 10.00 -2.46 8.27
C ASP A 135 9.20 -3.71 8.68
N CYS A 136 8.22 -3.52 9.58
CA CYS A 136 7.26 -4.54 10.01
C CYS A 136 6.44 -5.09 8.83
N ALA A 137 5.81 -4.21 8.03
CA ALA A 137 4.98 -4.62 6.89
C ALA A 137 5.80 -5.21 5.73
N ASP A 138 7.01 -4.68 5.48
CA ASP A 138 7.90 -5.09 4.39
C ASP A 138 8.55 -6.47 4.58
N ASN A 139 8.40 -7.10 5.75
CA ASN A 139 9.04 -8.38 6.08
C ASN A 139 8.04 -9.49 6.50
N ALA A 140 8.34 -10.71 6.08
CA ALA A 140 7.72 -11.94 6.52
C ALA A 140 8.53 -12.60 7.64
N TRP A 141 7.84 -13.29 8.55
CA TRP A 141 8.42 -14.18 9.54
C TRP A 141 8.17 -15.64 9.15
N VAL A 142 9.23 -16.33 8.74
CA VAL A 142 9.17 -17.65 8.11
C VAL A 142 9.75 -18.73 9.02
N PHE A 143 8.89 -19.61 9.52
CA PHE A 143 9.29 -20.83 10.22
C PHE A 143 9.72 -21.92 9.21
N ASP A 144 10.34 -22.99 9.71
CA ASP A 144 10.73 -24.18 8.92
C ASP A 144 11.75 -23.91 7.77
N TYR A 145 12.38 -22.72 7.72
CA TYR A 145 13.52 -22.43 6.83
C TYR A 145 14.81 -23.14 7.30
N LEU A 146 14.86 -24.47 7.13
CA LEU A 146 15.91 -25.34 7.66
C LEU A 146 16.22 -26.54 6.74
N TYR A 147 17.27 -27.30 7.06
CA TYR A 147 17.52 -28.63 6.47
C TYR A 147 17.01 -29.75 7.39
N ASP A 148 16.24 -30.69 6.82
CA ASP A 148 15.76 -31.91 7.51
C ASP A 148 16.78 -33.06 7.40
N ALA A 149 17.66 -33.02 6.39
CA ALA A 149 18.78 -33.94 6.19
C ALA A 149 19.84 -33.30 5.26
N ASP A 150 20.99 -33.96 5.10
CA ASP A 150 22.08 -33.51 4.22
C ASP A 150 21.58 -33.12 2.81
N GLY A 151 21.64 -31.83 2.47
CA GLY A 151 21.19 -31.30 1.18
C GLY A 151 19.67 -31.31 0.95
N VAL A 152 18.86 -31.75 1.92
CA VAL A 152 17.39 -31.78 1.84
C VAL A 152 16.81 -30.68 2.73
N ARG A 153 16.37 -29.58 2.11
CA ARG A 153 15.60 -28.52 2.80
C ARG A 153 14.24 -29.06 3.24
N ALA A 154 13.78 -28.61 4.42
CA ALA A 154 12.41 -28.81 4.83
C ALA A 154 11.46 -28.10 3.84
N PRO A 155 10.26 -28.66 3.56
CA PRO A 155 9.24 -27.94 2.82
C PRO A 155 8.68 -26.81 3.70
N ILE A 156 8.60 -25.60 3.14
CA ILE A 156 7.90 -24.48 3.74
C ILE A 156 6.50 -24.42 3.13
N THR A 157 5.49 -24.25 3.97
CA THR A 157 4.07 -24.13 3.58
C THR A 157 3.52 -22.80 4.06
N ALA A 158 2.41 -22.33 3.47
CA ALA A 158 1.86 -20.99 3.75
C ALA A 158 1.54 -20.76 5.24
N ASP A 159 1.20 -21.80 5.99
CA ASP A 159 0.98 -21.75 7.45
C ASP A 159 2.25 -21.55 8.27
N ALA A 160 3.45 -21.68 7.66
CA ALA A 160 4.73 -21.31 8.26
C ALA A 160 5.15 -19.85 8.01
N VAL A 161 4.41 -19.09 7.21
CA VAL A 161 4.71 -17.69 6.85
C VAL A 161 3.75 -16.74 7.56
N TYR A 162 4.29 -15.82 8.37
CA TYR A 162 3.54 -14.85 9.16
C TYR A 162 3.94 -13.42 8.79
N ARG A 163 3.07 -12.46 9.09
CA ARG A 163 3.34 -11.03 8.95
C ARG A 163 3.53 -10.40 10.31
N CYS A 164 4.20 -9.27 10.37
CA CYS A 164 4.03 -8.32 11.47
C CYS A 164 2.77 -7.47 11.22
N VAL A 165 1.90 -7.33 12.22
CA VAL A 165 0.71 -6.45 12.18
C VAL A 165 0.75 -5.30 13.19
N ASP A 166 1.58 -5.42 14.23
CA ASP A 166 1.91 -4.33 15.14
C ASP A 166 3.31 -4.49 15.73
N LEU A 167 3.94 -3.36 16.06
CA LEU A 167 5.22 -3.27 16.76
C LEU A 167 4.97 -2.91 18.22
N VAL A 168 4.49 -3.91 18.98
CA VAL A 168 4.01 -3.78 20.36
C VAL A 168 5.05 -3.19 21.29
N VAL A 169 6.35 -3.46 21.07
CA VAL A 169 7.47 -2.80 21.76
C VAL A 169 8.52 -2.40 20.73
N ALA A 170 8.86 -1.11 20.68
CA ALA A 170 9.91 -0.55 19.83
C ALA A 170 11.07 0.02 20.68
N SER A 171 12.30 -0.37 20.36
CA SER A 171 13.51 0.04 21.11
C SER A 171 13.64 1.55 21.30
N ALA A 172 13.36 2.33 20.26
CA ALA A 172 13.56 3.77 20.26
C ALA A 172 12.58 4.55 21.15
N HIS A 173 11.53 3.90 21.66
CA HIS A 173 10.39 4.56 22.29
C HIS A 173 9.98 3.95 23.64
N ASP A 174 10.04 2.62 23.76
CA ASP A 174 9.43 1.89 24.87
C ASP A 174 10.43 1.33 25.89
N THR A 175 11.72 1.22 25.51
CA THR A 175 12.72 0.53 26.33
C THR A 175 13.62 1.50 27.09
N PRO A 176 14.07 1.16 28.32
CA PRO A 176 15.03 1.99 29.05
C PRO A 176 16.33 2.15 28.28
N SER A 177 16.79 3.40 28.09
CA SER A 177 18.06 3.72 27.39
C SER A 177 18.14 3.28 25.93
N ASN A 178 17.00 2.99 25.28
CA ASN A 178 16.92 2.50 23.90
C ASN A 178 17.70 1.18 23.68
N VAL A 179 17.54 0.21 24.59
CA VAL A 179 18.09 -1.14 24.38
C VAL A 179 17.44 -1.80 23.16
N ASP A 180 18.28 -2.49 22.37
CA ASP A 180 17.99 -2.95 21.01
C ASP A 180 17.15 -4.24 20.96
N VAL A 181 15.89 -4.14 21.41
CA VAL A 181 14.89 -5.22 21.36
C VAL A 181 13.53 -4.71 20.88
N ALA A 182 12.86 -5.55 20.08
CA ALA A 182 11.52 -5.33 19.57
C ALA A 182 10.59 -6.51 19.89
N LEU A 183 9.30 -6.24 20.05
CA LEU A 183 8.25 -7.26 20.04
C LEU A 183 7.28 -6.99 18.90
N VAL A 184 7.21 -7.95 17.99
CA VAL A 184 6.30 -8.00 16.85
C VAL A 184 5.06 -8.81 17.24
N GLN A 185 3.88 -8.26 16.99
CA GLN A 185 2.65 -9.06 16.93
C GLN A 185 2.49 -9.64 15.53
N LEU A 186 2.27 -10.96 15.47
CA LEU A 186 2.05 -11.67 14.22
C LEU A 186 0.58 -11.60 13.76
N ASP A 187 0.31 -11.75 12.46
CA ASP A 187 -1.05 -11.67 11.88
C ASP A 187 -2.06 -12.70 12.41
N ARG A 188 -1.57 -13.77 13.06
CA ARG A 188 -2.40 -14.83 13.64
C ARG A 188 -1.60 -15.64 14.66
N PRO A 189 -2.26 -16.33 15.62
CA PRO A 189 -1.58 -17.26 16.52
C PRO A 189 -0.80 -18.34 15.76
N VAL A 190 0.42 -18.61 16.22
CA VAL A 190 1.31 -19.64 15.69
C VAL A 190 0.99 -20.97 16.36
N ASN A 191 0.59 -21.98 15.58
CA ASN A 191 0.32 -23.33 16.09
C ASN A 191 1.62 -24.13 16.33
N ARG A 192 2.53 -23.56 17.12
CA ARG A 192 3.83 -24.11 17.55
C ARG A 192 4.03 -23.77 19.04
N THR A 193 5.01 -24.40 19.70
CA THR A 193 5.33 -24.10 21.11
C THR A 193 6.25 -22.88 21.21
N PRO A 194 5.85 -21.76 21.84
CA PRO A 194 6.74 -20.63 22.10
C PRO A 194 7.89 -21.02 23.04
N ALA A 195 9.02 -20.33 22.94
CA ALA A 195 10.11 -20.44 23.91
C ALA A 195 9.77 -19.63 25.17
N ALA A 196 9.98 -20.23 26.35
CA ALA A 196 9.83 -19.49 27.60
C ALA A 196 10.89 -18.38 27.71
N VAL A 197 10.53 -17.20 28.20
CA VAL A 197 11.52 -16.16 28.54
C VAL A 197 12.09 -16.43 29.95
N ALA A 198 13.40 -16.32 30.11
CA ALA A 198 14.05 -16.51 31.39
C ALA A 198 13.63 -15.44 32.42
N ALA A 199 13.57 -15.84 33.69
CA ALA A 199 13.20 -14.92 34.77
C ALA A 199 14.22 -13.78 34.94
N VAL A 200 13.74 -12.61 35.37
CA VAL A 200 14.59 -11.41 35.59
C VAL A 200 15.77 -11.73 36.52
N GLY A 201 16.97 -11.70 35.96
CA GLY A 201 18.24 -11.87 36.66
C GLY A 201 19.43 -11.79 35.71
N PRO A 202 20.62 -11.40 36.17
CA PRO A 202 21.82 -11.47 35.36
C PRO A 202 22.27 -12.92 35.21
N VAL A 203 22.80 -13.27 34.03
CA VAL A 203 23.55 -14.51 33.82
C VAL A 203 24.89 -14.47 34.59
N ALA A 204 25.59 -15.59 34.73
CA ALA A 204 26.93 -15.67 35.29
C ALA A 204 27.98 -15.93 34.20
N LYS A 205 29.22 -15.43 34.40
CA LYS A 205 30.34 -15.72 33.48
C LYS A 205 30.59 -17.24 33.44
N GLY A 206 30.59 -17.81 32.24
CA GLY A 206 30.73 -19.24 31.98
C GLY A 206 29.41 -20.03 32.01
N ASP A 207 28.26 -19.37 32.13
CA ASP A 207 26.97 -20.04 31.88
C ASP A 207 26.88 -20.45 30.39
N PRO A 208 26.37 -21.65 30.08
CA PRO A 208 26.23 -22.15 28.73
C PRO A 208 25.05 -21.50 28.01
N LEU A 209 25.26 -21.23 26.72
CA LEU A 209 24.32 -20.57 25.82
C LEU A 209 24.12 -21.41 24.56
N ILE A 210 22.94 -21.28 23.95
CA ILE A 210 22.61 -21.88 22.65
C ILE A 210 22.07 -20.76 21.76
N LEU A 211 22.65 -20.62 20.56
CA LEU A 211 22.23 -19.67 19.53
C LEU A 211 21.62 -20.42 18.35
N PRO A 212 20.29 -20.51 18.28
CA PRO A 212 19.59 -20.84 17.06
C PRO A 212 19.37 -19.57 16.22
N GLY A 213 19.58 -19.64 14.91
CA GLY A 213 19.34 -18.49 14.03
C GLY A 213 19.71 -18.72 12.57
N PHE A 214 19.68 -17.63 11.80
CA PHE A 214 19.90 -17.62 10.36
C PHE A 214 21.21 -16.87 10.03
N PRO A 215 22.38 -17.45 10.36
CA PRO A 215 23.68 -16.82 10.11
C PRO A 215 23.81 -16.43 8.65
N SER A 216 24.22 -15.20 8.36
CA SER A 216 24.35 -14.63 7.02
C SER A 216 23.13 -14.85 6.11
N GLY A 217 21.94 -15.03 6.70
CA GLY A 217 20.70 -15.31 5.99
C GLY A 217 20.48 -16.74 5.50
N ILE A 218 21.34 -17.72 5.85
CA ILE A 218 21.19 -19.13 5.44
C ILE A 218 20.21 -19.91 6.34
N PRO A 219 19.70 -21.08 5.91
CA PRO A 219 18.73 -21.87 6.69
C PRO A 219 19.25 -22.25 8.09
N LEU A 220 18.31 -22.37 9.04
CA LEU A 220 18.53 -22.49 10.49
C LEU A 220 19.78 -23.29 10.87
N LYS A 221 20.68 -22.63 11.59
CA LYS A 221 21.81 -23.25 12.27
C LYS A 221 21.62 -23.17 13.78
N ILE A 222 22.31 -24.06 14.49
CA ILE A 222 22.38 -24.05 15.95
C ILE A 222 23.85 -24.13 16.34
N ASP A 223 24.35 -23.09 17.02
CA ASP A 223 25.52 -23.21 17.88
C ASP A 223 25.08 -23.53 19.32
N GLY A 224 25.76 -24.49 19.95
CA GLY A 224 25.58 -24.88 21.34
C GLY A 224 26.88 -24.89 22.15
N GLY A 225 27.96 -24.32 21.60
CA GLY A 225 29.24 -24.12 22.28
C GLY A 225 29.32 -22.83 23.10
N GLY A 226 28.35 -21.94 22.93
CA GLY A 226 28.35 -20.59 23.49
C GLY A 226 28.50 -20.48 25.01
N LEU A 227 29.20 -19.45 25.45
CA LEU A 227 29.45 -19.14 26.86
C LEU A 227 29.30 -17.65 27.16
N VAL A 228 28.74 -17.30 28.31
CA VAL A 228 28.75 -15.91 28.81
C VAL A 228 30.18 -15.48 29.15
N ALA A 229 30.69 -14.46 28.46
CA ALA A 229 32.01 -13.90 28.69
C ALA A 229 32.00 -12.77 29.75
N GLU A 230 31.01 -11.88 29.73
CA GLU A 230 30.80 -10.84 30.76
C GLU A 230 29.31 -10.55 30.99
N ALA A 231 28.82 -10.83 32.21
CA ALA A 231 27.41 -10.67 32.56
C ALA A 231 26.89 -9.23 32.73
N ARG A 232 27.78 -8.23 32.87
CA ARG A 232 27.46 -6.81 33.18
C ARG A 232 26.39 -6.62 34.27
N ALA A 233 26.42 -7.46 35.31
CA ALA A 233 25.34 -7.63 36.29
C ALA A 233 24.96 -6.36 37.11
N ASN A 234 25.74 -5.28 37.06
CA ASN A 234 25.40 -4.00 37.71
C ASN A 234 24.63 -3.05 36.78
N GLN A 235 24.77 -3.23 35.47
CA GLN A 235 24.09 -2.47 34.42
C GLN A 235 22.79 -3.17 34.03
N GLY A 236 22.88 -4.49 33.79
CA GLY A 236 21.73 -5.32 33.38
C GLY A 236 21.16 -4.94 32.02
N ASP A 237 21.89 -4.19 31.20
CA ASP A 237 21.51 -3.75 29.86
C ASP A 237 21.64 -4.89 28.84
N TYR A 238 22.83 -5.45 28.74
CA TYR A 238 23.18 -6.60 27.92
C TYR A 238 24.23 -7.45 28.64
N PHE A 239 24.59 -8.61 28.06
CA PHE A 239 25.78 -9.37 28.44
C PHE A 239 26.62 -9.65 27.20
N VAL A 240 27.92 -9.90 27.42
CA VAL A 240 28.86 -10.29 26.37
C VAL A 240 28.96 -11.82 26.33
N ALA A 241 28.88 -12.41 25.14
CA ALA A 241 29.03 -13.85 24.91
C ALA A 241 30.21 -14.18 23.99
N ALA A 242 30.83 -15.34 24.19
CA ALA A 242 31.62 -16.02 23.18
C ALA A 242 30.70 -17.10 22.59
N ILE A 243 30.11 -16.85 21.42
CA ILE A 243 29.11 -17.71 20.77
C ILE A 243 29.19 -17.46 19.26
N ASP A 244 29.05 -18.50 18.44
CA ASP A 244 29.32 -18.36 17.00
C ASP A 244 28.14 -17.69 16.28
N ALA A 245 28.17 -16.37 16.19
CA ALA A 245 27.19 -15.61 15.44
C ALA A 245 27.74 -15.10 14.10
N TYR A 246 26.87 -14.42 13.35
CA TYR A 246 27.05 -13.87 12.00
C TYR A 246 25.97 -12.82 11.79
N HIS A 247 26.19 -11.83 10.93
CA HIS A 247 25.11 -10.94 10.48
C HIS A 247 23.86 -11.75 10.08
N GLY A 248 22.66 -11.36 10.50
CA GLY A 248 21.43 -12.17 10.30
C GLY A 248 21.07 -13.11 11.45
N ASN A 249 22.00 -13.46 12.36
CA ASN A 249 21.64 -13.90 13.72
C ASN A 249 21.13 -12.74 14.58
N SER A 250 21.22 -11.49 14.12
CA SER A 250 20.55 -10.35 14.74
C SER A 250 19.09 -10.68 15.04
N GLY A 251 18.67 -10.50 16.29
CA GLY A 251 17.32 -10.82 16.75
C GLY A 251 17.09 -12.27 17.18
N SER A 252 18.08 -13.17 17.05
CA SER A 252 17.99 -14.52 17.60
C SER A 252 17.85 -14.51 19.12
N GLY A 253 16.90 -15.31 19.63
CA GLY A 253 16.75 -15.57 21.05
C GLY A 253 17.85 -16.52 21.53
N VAL A 254 18.80 -15.99 22.29
CA VAL A 254 19.84 -16.78 22.95
C VAL A 254 19.23 -17.54 24.11
N LEU A 255 19.35 -18.87 24.07
CA LEU A 255 18.74 -19.78 25.05
C LEU A 255 19.76 -20.19 26.12
N ASP A 256 19.28 -20.43 27.34
CA ASP A 256 20.04 -21.12 28.39
C ASP A 256 19.92 -22.65 28.29
N SER A 257 20.59 -23.36 29.21
CA SER A 257 20.50 -24.82 29.34
C SER A 257 19.11 -25.38 29.71
N ALA A 258 18.14 -24.52 30.06
CA ALA A 258 16.74 -24.89 30.27
C ALA A 258 15.85 -24.58 29.04
N LEU A 259 16.48 -24.14 27.93
CA LEU A 259 15.84 -23.69 26.68
C LEU A 259 15.00 -22.43 26.84
N ALA A 260 15.25 -21.63 27.87
CA ALA A 260 14.60 -20.35 28.08
C ALA A 260 15.42 -19.21 27.43
N VAL A 261 14.75 -18.27 26.79
CA VAL A 261 15.37 -17.10 26.17
C VAL A 261 15.92 -16.17 27.26
N VAL A 262 17.23 -16.11 27.40
CA VAL A 262 17.92 -15.17 28.33
C VAL A 262 18.15 -13.80 27.70
N GLY A 263 18.28 -13.76 26.38
CA GLY A 263 18.55 -12.52 25.66
C GLY A 263 18.37 -12.60 24.16
N VAL A 264 18.62 -11.48 23.49
CA VAL A 264 18.50 -11.27 22.05
C VAL A 264 19.85 -10.84 21.52
N LEU A 265 20.38 -11.51 20.52
CA LEU A 265 21.64 -11.10 19.89
C LEU A 265 21.44 -9.79 19.10
N SER A 266 22.37 -8.83 19.26
CA SER A 266 22.28 -7.48 18.68
C SER A 266 23.50 -7.07 17.82
N ASP A 267 24.75 -7.27 18.27
CA ASP A 267 25.97 -6.74 17.58
C ASP A 267 27.27 -7.46 18.03
N GLY A 268 28.41 -7.37 17.30
CA GLY A 268 29.69 -8.08 17.61
C GLY A 268 30.99 -7.61 16.89
N ALA A 269 32.06 -8.44 16.91
CA ALA A 269 33.41 -8.23 16.29
C ALA A 269 33.54 -8.82 14.87
N GLU A 270 34.50 -8.50 13.98
CA GLU A 270 34.47 -8.78 12.49
C GLU A 270 33.92 -10.13 11.90
N ASP A 271 32.86 -10.21 11.05
CA ASP A 271 32.31 -11.48 10.47
C ASP A 271 33.35 -12.26 9.64
N TYR A 272 33.86 -11.59 8.60
CA TYR A 272 34.67 -12.19 7.55
C TYR A 272 35.91 -11.34 7.28
N GLN A 273 37.08 -11.98 7.25
CA GLN A 273 38.33 -11.33 6.86
C GLN A 273 38.61 -11.53 5.37
N GLN A 274 38.90 -10.45 4.65
CA GLN A 274 39.30 -10.50 3.25
C GLN A 274 40.73 -11.07 3.08
N LEU A 275 40.86 -12.22 2.42
CA LEU A 275 42.13 -12.88 2.11
C LEU A 275 42.39 -12.86 0.59
N ASP A 276 43.25 -11.93 0.15
CA ASP A 276 43.54 -11.68 -1.27
C ASP A 276 42.25 -11.50 -2.11
N SER A 277 41.80 -12.55 -2.80
CA SER A 277 40.66 -12.53 -3.73
C SER A 277 39.35 -13.09 -3.20
N CYS A 278 39.29 -13.61 -1.98
CA CYS A 278 38.08 -14.12 -1.35
C CYS A 278 38.10 -13.90 0.17
N ALA A 279 36.95 -13.92 0.82
CA ALA A 279 36.86 -13.77 2.27
C ALA A 279 36.83 -15.14 2.99
N VAL A 280 37.31 -15.16 4.23
CA VAL A 280 37.25 -16.32 5.13
C VAL A 280 36.55 -15.92 6.43
N VAL A 281 35.94 -16.89 7.11
CA VAL A 281 35.38 -16.68 8.46
C VAL A 281 36.48 -16.13 9.38
N ASN A 282 36.16 -15.05 10.11
CA ASN A 282 37.04 -14.55 11.15
C ASN A 282 36.98 -15.47 12.37
N VAL A 283 38.15 -15.73 12.98
CA VAL A 283 38.26 -16.58 14.15
C VAL A 283 38.96 -15.81 15.26
N LEU A 284 38.27 -15.63 16.39
CA LEU A 284 38.77 -14.95 17.58
C LEU A 284 39.02 -15.93 18.74
N ASP A 285 39.79 -15.48 19.72
CA ASP A 285 39.93 -16.18 21.00
C ASP A 285 38.65 -15.96 21.84
N PRO A 286 38.05 -16.99 22.46
CA PRO A 286 36.89 -16.83 23.35
C PRO A 286 37.09 -15.86 24.53
N ASP A 287 38.34 -15.56 24.94
CA ASP A 287 38.60 -14.52 25.95
C ASP A 287 38.44 -13.08 25.38
N ASP A 288 38.50 -12.91 24.06
CA ASP A 288 38.29 -11.65 23.30
C ASP A 288 36.85 -11.58 22.72
N ALA A 289 35.87 -12.04 23.50
CA ALA A 289 34.45 -12.02 23.18
C ALA A 289 33.87 -10.60 23.02
N GLU A 290 33.03 -10.37 22.01
CA GLU A 290 32.40 -9.06 21.74
C GLU A 290 30.87 -9.14 21.48
N GLU A 291 30.29 -10.35 21.34
CA GLU A 291 28.85 -10.54 21.06
C GLU A 291 27.97 -9.92 22.13
N SER A 292 27.22 -8.88 21.76
CA SER A 292 26.34 -8.15 22.65
C SER A 292 24.93 -8.74 22.60
N VAL A 293 24.54 -9.40 23.70
CA VAL A 293 23.23 -10.03 23.86
C VAL A 293 22.38 -9.20 24.83
N ILE A 294 21.37 -8.51 24.32
CA ILE A 294 20.45 -7.69 25.12
C ILE A 294 19.60 -8.60 26.00
N TYR A 295 19.43 -8.29 27.29
CA TYR A 295 18.62 -9.14 28.17
C TYR A 295 17.12 -9.12 27.76
N ALA A 296 16.55 -10.31 27.51
CA ALA A 296 15.19 -10.44 26.96
C ALA A 296 14.10 -9.89 27.89
N HIS A 297 14.38 -9.81 29.20
CA HIS A 297 13.44 -9.26 30.17
C HIS A 297 13.15 -7.77 29.97
N HIS A 298 13.95 -7.01 29.22
CA HIS A 298 13.62 -5.62 28.88
C HIS A 298 12.38 -5.52 28.00
N ALA A 299 12.31 -6.37 26.96
CA ALA A 299 11.16 -6.46 26.07
C ALA A 299 9.89 -6.86 26.83
N VAL A 300 9.96 -7.91 27.66
CA VAL A 300 8.84 -8.35 28.50
C VAL A 300 8.44 -7.29 29.53
N THR A 301 9.39 -6.56 30.12
CA THR A 301 9.08 -5.49 31.08
C THR A 301 8.35 -4.33 30.40
N ALA A 302 8.77 -3.93 29.20
CA ALA A 302 8.08 -2.92 28.40
C ALA A 302 6.68 -3.38 27.97
N LEU A 303 6.54 -4.63 27.50
CA LEU A 303 5.26 -5.26 27.14
C LEU A 303 4.25 -5.20 28.29
N CYS A 304 4.63 -5.69 29.47
CA CYS A 304 3.74 -5.72 30.62
C CYS A 304 3.48 -4.32 31.21
N ALA A 305 4.38 -3.35 31.00
CA ALA A 305 4.16 -1.95 31.36
C ALA A 305 3.14 -1.25 30.46
N LYS A 306 3.00 -1.67 29.20
CA LYS A 306 1.89 -1.26 28.31
C LYS A 306 0.55 -1.89 28.69
N GLY A 307 0.57 -2.97 29.48
CA GLY A 307 -0.62 -3.72 29.88
C GLY A 307 -1.07 -4.78 28.87
N TYR A 308 -0.20 -5.15 27.92
CA TYR A 308 -0.51 -6.15 26.91
C TYR A 308 -0.96 -7.47 27.55
N PRO A 309 -2.06 -8.09 27.08
CA PRO A 309 -2.71 -9.20 27.76
C PRO A 309 -2.06 -10.57 27.51
N SER A 310 -0.77 -10.70 27.85
CA SER A 310 -0.07 -12.00 27.81
C SER A 310 -0.24 -12.77 29.12
N ALA A 311 -0.84 -13.96 29.06
CA ALA A 311 -0.97 -14.83 30.22
C ALA A 311 0.36 -15.49 30.61
N ALA A 312 1.20 -15.80 29.62
CA ALA A 312 2.50 -16.45 29.81
C ALA A 312 3.59 -15.49 30.33
N LEU A 313 3.65 -14.28 29.78
CA LEU A 313 4.71 -13.30 30.05
C LEU A 313 4.30 -12.29 31.13
N CYS A 314 3.05 -11.82 31.12
CA CYS A 314 2.56 -10.75 31.99
C CYS A 314 1.57 -11.21 33.08
N GLY A 315 1.03 -12.43 32.98
CA GLY A 315 -0.04 -12.91 33.87
C GLY A 315 -1.37 -12.16 33.70
N LEU A 316 -1.57 -11.53 32.54
CA LEU A 316 -2.80 -10.82 32.15
C LEU A 316 -3.54 -11.67 31.12
N ALA A 317 -4.87 -11.65 31.11
CA ALA A 317 -5.67 -12.40 30.14
C ALA A 317 -6.44 -11.43 29.24
N ALA A 318 -6.52 -11.75 27.94
CA ALA A 318 -7.18 -10.94 26.91
C ALA A 318 -8.64 -10.63 27.26
N GLN A 319 -9.01 -9.37 27.14
CA GLN A 319 -10.32 -8.85 27.49
C GLN A 319 -10.73 -7.69 26.57
N CYS A 320 -11.52 -8.02 25.56
CA CYS A 320 -12.15 -7.05 24.68
C CYS A 320 -12.57 -5.72 25.35
N GLY A 321 -12.04 -4.64 24.80
CA GLY A 321 -12.03 -3.29 25.37
C GLY A 321 -10.77 -2.95 26.15
N ASP A 322 -9.71 -3.75 26.10
CA ASP A 322 -8.41 -3.47 26.74
C ASP A 322 -7.43 -2.70 25.82
N GLY A 323 -7.74 -2.63 24.52
CA GLY A 323 -7.00 -1.87 23.52
C GLY A 323 -5.99 -2.69 22.72
N PHE A 324 -5.89 -4.00 22.97
CA PHE A 324 -5.11 -4.94 22.17
C PHE A 324 -6.05 -5.99 21.59
N CYS A 325 -5.82 -6.43 20.35
CA CYS A 325 -6.59 -7.54 19.78
C CYS A 325 -5.74 -8.81 19.80
N THR A 326 -6.07 -9.76 20.68
CA THR A 326 -5.17 -10.87 21.08
C THR A 326 -5.95 -12.17 21.37
N ASP A 327 -5.26 -13.29 21.65
CA ASP A 327 -5.86 -14.58 22.09
C ASP A 327 -7.08 -15.09 21.28
N GLY A 328 -7.13 -14.78 19.98
CA GLY A 328 -8.24 -15.17 19.10
C GLY A 328 -9.47 -14.27 19.16
N GLU A 329 -9.35 -13.06 19.72
CA GLU A 329 -10.29 -11.97 19.49
C GLU A 329 -10.35 -11.64 18.00
N THR A 330 -11.55 -11.30 17.52
CA THR A 330 -11.82 -11.04 16.10
C THR A 330 -12.53 -9.71 15.93
N ALA A 331 -12.51 -9.12 14.73
CA ALA A 331 -13.32 -7.94 14.43
C ALA A 331 -14.85 -8.17 14.63
N ALA A 332 -15.31 -9.43 14.62
CA ALA A 332 -16.70 -9.78 14.87
C ALA A 332 -17.05 -9.86 16.36
N ASP A 333 -16.19 -10.49 17.18
CA ASP A 333 -16.43 -10.72 18.61
C ASP A 333 -15.91 -9.56 19.48
N CYS A 334 -14.84 -8.90 19.04
CA CYS A 334 -14.28 -7.69 19.64
C CYS A 334 -14.02 -6.56 18.62
N PRO A 335 -15.06 -5.92 18.08
CA PRO A 335 -14.90 -4.73 17.25
C PRO A 335 -14.30 -3.52 18.01
N GLY A 336 -14.21 -3.57 19.34
CA GLY A 336 -13.59 -2.51 20.14
C GLY A 336 -12.10 -2.33 19.86
N ASP A 337 -11.37 -3.45 19.76
CA ASP A 337 -9.91 -3.47 19.68
C ASP A 337 -9.41 -4.05 18.34
N CYS A 338 -10.18 -4.95 17.72
CA CYS A 338 -9.78 -5.65 16.49
C CYS A 338 -10.16 -4.94 15.18
N THR A 339 -10.85 -3.80 15.24
CA THR A 339 -11.27 -3.05 14.04
C THR A 339 -10.08 -2.32 13.41
N GLY A 340 -9.42 -2.97 12.46
CA GLY A 340 -8.27 -2.43 11.72
C GLY A 340 -7.02 -3.33 11.75
N LEU A 341 -6.86 -4.18 12.76
CA LEU A 341 -5.70 -5.09 12.89
C LEU A 341 -5.92 -6.47 12.24
N PHE A 342 -7.18 -6.87 12.02
CA PHE A 342 -7.57 -8.17 11.47
C PHE A 342 -8.64 -8.03 10.38
N ALA A 343 -8.55 -6.96 9.56
CA ALA A 343 -9.59 -6.61 8.59
C ALA A 343 -9.68 -7.57 7.38
N VAL A 344 -8.70 -8.45 7.21
CA VAL A 344 -8.58 -9.37 6.07
C VAL A 344 -9.65 -10.47 6.14
N PRO A 345 -10.58 -10.56 5.17
CA PRO A 345 -11.68 -11.54 5.20
C PRO A 345 -11.18 -12.98 5.14
N ALA A 346 -11.95 -13.93 5.69
CA ALA A 346 -11.57 -15.35 5.71
C ALA A 346 -11.58 -16.00 4.30
N GLU A 347 -12.29 -15.37 3.37
CA GLU A 347 -12.31 -15.68 1.94
C GLU A 347 -11.14 -15.06 1.14
N TRP A 348 -10.30 -14.23 1.76
CA TRP A 348 -9.13 -13.64 1.13
C TRP A 348 -8.02 -14.70 0.95
N ALA A 349 -7.73 -15.05 -0.29
CA ALA A 349 -6.77 -16.07 -0.69
C ALA A 349 -5.40 -15.51 -1.11
N CYS A 350 -5.29 -14.19 -1.32
CA CYS A 350 -4.02 -13.52 -1.58
C CYS A 350 -3.25 -13.26 -0.27
N ASN A 351 -2.06 -12.68 -0.43
CA ASN A 351 -1.30 -12.04 0.62
C ASN A 351 -2.18 -11.11 1.51
N PRO A 352 -2.29 -11.36 2.83
CA PRO A 352 -3.08 -10.49 3.73
C PRO A 352 -2.62 -9.03 3.92
N ALA A 353 -1.37 -8.65 3.61
CA ALA A 353 -0.90 -7.25 3.66
C ALA A 353 -1.09 -6.49 2.34
N TYR A 354 -1.72 -7.07 1.32
CA TYR A 354 -2.23 -6.32 0.16
C TYR A 354 -3.72 -5.91 0.36
N PHE A 355 -4.32 -6.22 1.52
CA PHE A 355 -5.73 -5.91 1.79
C PHE A 355 -5.86 -4.58 2.54
N ASP A 356 -6.43 -3.55 1.90
CA ASP A 356 -6.54 -2.15 2.42
C ASP A 356 -5.18 -1.54 2.83
N ALA A 357 -4.13 -1.84 2.06
CA ALA A 357 -2.74 -1.43 2.31
C ALA A 357 -2.28 -0.19 1.50
N PHE A 358 -3.11 0.27 0.56
CA PHE A 358 -2.90 1.42 -0.32
C PHE A 358 -1.74 1.30 -1.31
N ASP A 359 -1.26 0.08 -1.57
CA ASP A 359 -0.20 -0.29 -2.51
C ASP A 359 -0.72 -0.69 -3.90
N GLY A 360 -1.99 -1.13 -4.00
CA GLY A 360 -2.55 -1.64 -5.24
C GLY A 360 -4.07 -1.70 -5.28
N CYS A 361 -4.57 -2.65 -6.06
CA CYS A 361 -5.94 -3.14 -6.09
C CYS A 361 -5.80 -4.63 -6.38
N ASP A 362 -5.70 -5.42 -5.32
CA ASP A 362 -5.30 -6.82 -5.40
C ASP A 362 -6.51 -7.72 -5.65
N CYS A 363 -6.58 -8.21 -6.89
CA CYS A 363 -7.74 -8.88 -7.44
C CYS A 363 -7.50 -10.37 -7.72
N ALA A 364 -8.56 -11.12 -8.01
CA ALA A 364 -8.60 -12.58 -7.97
C ALA A 364 -8.31 -13.16 -6.57
N CYS A 365 -8.42 -12.32 -5.54
CA CYS A 365 -8.05 -12.63 -4.16
C CYS A 365 -9.18 -13.19 -3.30
N GLY A 366 -10.36 -13.50 -3.86
CA GLY A 366 -11.47 -14.16 -3.16
C GLY A 366 -12.33 -13.26 -2.26
N ALA A 367 -11.77 -12.15 -1.77
CA ALA A 367 -12.51 -10.98 -1.26
C ALA A 367 -12.09 -9.73 -2.07
N LEU A 368 -12.95 -8.71 -2.12
CA LEU A 368 -12.62 -7.44 -2.77
C LEU A 368 -11.64 -6.65 -1.90
N ASP A 369 -10.52 -6.26 -2.47
CA ASP A 369 -9.60 -5.30 -1.85
C ASP A 369 -10.25 -3.91 -1.75
N PRO A 370 -10.34 -3.31 -0.54
CA PRO A 370 -10.83 -1.95 -0.35
C PRO A 370 -10.08 -0.88 -1.17
N ASP A 371 -8.82 -1.13 -1.58
CA ASP A 371 -8.07 -0.19 -2.41
C ASP A 371 -8.54 -0.09 -3.86
N CYS A 372 -9.24 -1.10 -4.38
CA CYS A 372 -9.92 -1.03 -5.67
C CYS A 372 -10.97 0.09 -5.75
N GLY A 373 -11.42 0.63 -4.61
CA GLY A 373 -12.30 1.79 -4.54
C GLY A 373 -11.60 3.16 -4.61
N LYS A 374 -10.27 3.23 -4.63
CA LYS A 374 -9.49 4.49 -4.56
C LYS A 374 -9.04 4.92 -5.97
N ALA A 375 -9.02 6.22 -6.22
CA ALA A 375 -8.71 6.75 -7.55
C ALA A 375 -7.21 6.65 -7.87
N GLY A 376 -6.88 5.93 -8.95
CA GLY A 376 -5.52 5.86 -9.50
C GLY A 376 -4.67 4.66 -9.09
N GLN A 377 -5.24 3.68 -8.37
CA GLN A 377 -4.53 2.46 -8.01
C GLN A 377 -4.26 1.56 -9.22
N GLN A 378 -3.15 0.81 -9.15
CA GLN A 378 -2.79 -0.22 -10.12
C GLN A 378 -3.44 -1.55 -9.74
N VAL A 379 -4.08 -2.23 -10.69
CA VAL A 379 -4.70 -3.54 -10.45
C VAL A 379 -3.64 -4.65 -10.53
N TYR A 380 -3.60 -5.49 -9.50
CA TYR A 380 -2.74 -6.68 -9.41
C TYR A 380 -3.61 -7.96 -9.46
N GLY A 381 -2.96 -9.12 -9.66
CA GLY A 381 -3.64 -10.41 -9.86
C GLY A 381 -4.34 -10.62 -11.23
N CYS A 382 -4.61 -9.55 -11.98
CA CYS A 382 -5.27 -9.60 -13.29
C CYS A 382 -4.33 -9.34 -14.48
N ALA A 383 -4.83 -9.59 -15.70
CA ALA A 383 -4.10 -9.26 -16.93
C ALA A 383 -3.92 -7.74 -17.09
N PRO A 384 -2.82 -7.25 -17.70
CA PRO A 384 -2.58 -5.81 -17.87
C PRO A 384 -3.76 -5.08 -18.53
N GLY A 385 -4.24 -4.02 -17.89
CA GLY A 385 -5.40 -3.26 -18.34
C GLY A 385 -6.75 -3.87 -17.95
N SER A 386 -6.83 -4.87 -17.07
CA SER A 386 -8.09 -5.34 -16.48
C SER A 386 -8.46 -4.54 -15.23
N GLY A 387 -9.74 -4.56 -14.85
CA GLY A 387 -10.26 -4.07 -13.57
C GLY A 387 -10.57 -5.20 -12.58
N CYS A 388 -11.00 -4.83 -11.37
CA CYS A 388 -11.50 -5.76 -10.37
C CYS A 388 -12.99 -5.52 -10.08
N GLU A 389 -13.80 -6.56 -10.17
CA GLU A 389 -15.23 -6.53 -9.82
C GLU A 389 -15.46 -6.64 -8.31
N PRO A 390 -16.61 -6.20 -7.78
CA PRO A 390 -16.93 -6.28 -6.35
C PRO A 390 -16.99 -7.70 -5.75
N ASP A 391 -16.97 -8.75 -6.58
CA ASP A 391 -16.85 -10.15 -6.17
C ASP A 391 -15.40 -10.68 -6.23
N ALA A 392 -14.42 -9.77 -6.33
CA ALA A 392 -13.00 -10.01 -6.47
C ALA A 392 -12.56 -10.69 -7.78
N THR A 393 -13.42 -10.75 -8.80
CA THR A 393 -13.05 -11.34 -10.10
C THR A 393 -12.46 -10.30 -11.06
N CYS A 394 -11.51 -10.73 -11.90
CA CYS A 394 -10.93 -9.89 -12.93
C CYS A 394 -11.93 -9.62 -14.06
N THR A 395 -12.07 -8.36 -14.49
CA THR A 395 -12.76 -8.06 -15.74
C THR A 395 -11.93 -8.48 -16.96
N ALA A 396 -12.55 -8.48 -18.15
CA ALA A 396 -11.80 -8.67 -19.39
C ALA A 396 -10.78 -7.53 -19.57
N PRO A 397 -9.56 -7.81 -20.08
CA PRO A 397 -8.57 -6.76 -20.30
C PRO A 397 -9.11 -5.72 -21.28
N LEU A 398 -8.94 -4.44 -20.93
CA LEU A 398 -9.35 -3.32 -21.77
C LEU A 398 -8.74 -3.44 -23.17
N PRO A 399 -9.49 -3.16 -24.23
CA PRO A 399 -8.98 -3.17 -25.59
C PRO A 399 -7.92 -2.07 -25.77
N GLU A 400 -6.91 -2.36 -26.59
CA GLU A 400 -5.85 -1.42 -26.93
C GLU A 400 -6.45 -0.15 -27.58
N GLY A 401 -6.40 0.96 -26.84
CA GLY A 401 -7.00 2.23 -27.25
C GLY A 401 -8.13 2.75 -26.34
N TRP A 402 -8.59 1.99 -25.34
CA TRP A 402 -9.58 2.52 -24.38
C TRP A 402 -9.03 3.69 -23.55
N THR A 403 -9.76 4.80 -23.51
CA THR A 403 -9.35 6.07 -22.86
C THR A 403 -10.27 6.53 -21.72
N CYS A 404 -11.46 5.94 -21.58
CA CYS A 404 -12.37 6.21 -20.46
C CYS A 404 -11.94 5.48 -19.18
N ASN A 405 -12.67 5.69 -18.09
CA ASN A 405 -12.43 4.94 -16.85
C ASN A 405 -12.57 3.43 -17.11
N ALA A 406 -11.62 2.63 -16.62
CA ALA A 406 -11.59 1.18 -16.75
C ALA A 406 -12.86 0.51 -16.20
N SER A 407 -13.42 1.03 -15.11
CA SER A 407 -14.60 0.49 -14.43
C SER A 407 -15.93 0.65 -15.19
N ARG A 408 -15.90 1.12 -16.45
CA ARG A 408 -17.08 1.30 -17.30
C ARG A 408 -17.16 0.31 -18.45
N TYR A 409 -16.02 -0.22 -18.89
CA TYR A 409 -15.96 -1.08 -20.07
C TYR A 409 -16.63 -2.43 -19.80
N GLY A 410 -17.73 -2.74 -20.49
CA GLY A 410 -18.46 -4.00 -20.29
C GLY A 410 -19.04 -4.17 -18.87
N SER A 411 -19.42 -3.05 -18.23
CA SER A 411 -19.94 -2.99 -16.86
C SER A 411 -21.35 -3.58 -16.67
N GLY A 412 -22.04 -3.94 -17.76
CA GLY A 412 -23.47 -4.27 -17.78
C GLY A 412 -24.38 -3.05 -17.59
N GLY A 413 -23.85 -1.85 -17.81
CA GLY A 413 -24.47 -0.57 -17.45
C GLY A 413 -24.99 0.23 -18.65
N GLN A 414 -24.37 1.38 -18.88
CA GLN A 414 -24.64 2.28 -20.01
C GLN A 414 -23.53 2.10 -21.05
N CYS A 415 -23.87 2.28 -22.33
CA CYS A 415 -22.93 2.23 -23.45
C CYS A 415 -22.05 3.50 -23.45
N ASP A 416 -20.82 3.43 -22.96
CA ASP A 416 -19.89 4.56 -22.89
C ASP A 416 -19.10 4.71 -24.21
N CYS A 417 -19.46 5.70 -25.02
CA CYS A 417 -18.88 5.92 -26.35
C CYS A 417 -17.74 6.98 -26.35
N ASP A 418 -17.11 7.20 -27.53
CA ASP A 418 -15.93 8.06 -27.74
C ASP A 418 -14.73 7.75 -26.82
N CYS A 419 -14.76 6.56 -26.20
CA CYS A 419 -13.75 6.02 -25.30
C CYS A 419 -12.58 5.36 -26.04
N GLY A 420 -12.41 5.60 -27.35
CA GLY A 420 -11.29 5.10 -28.17
C GLY A 420 -11.36 3.63 -28.60
N ALA A 421 -12.30 2.85 -28.04
CA ALA A 421 -12.68 1.52 -28.49
C ALA A 421 -14.18 1.26 -28.21
N TYR A 422 -14.76 0.22 -28.82
CA TYR A 422 -16.17 -0.13 -28.65
C TYR A 422 -16.46 -0.73 -27.28
N ASP A 423 -17.48 -0.23 -26.60
CA ASP A 423 -17.97 -0.76 -25.32
C ASP A 423 -18.97 -1.91 -25.55
N PRO A 424 -18.71 -3.12 -25.02
CA PRO A 424 -19.64 -4.25 -25.09
C PRO A 424 -21.04 -3.97 -24.51
N ASP A 425 -21.18 -3.00 -23.59
CA ASP A 425 -22.48 -2.66 -23.02
C ASP A 425 -23.46 -2.12 -24.09
N CYS A 426 -22.94 -1.58 -25.20
CA CYS A 426 -23.72 -1.15 -26.36
C CYS A 426 -24.50 -2.28 -27.06
N ASP A 427 -24.14 -3.54 -26.87
CA ASP A 427 -24.91 -4.68 -27.41
C ASP A 427 -26.21 -4.95 -26.62
N THR A 428 -26.34 -4.40 -25.40
CA THR A 428 -27.45 -4.69 -24.48
C THR A 428 -28.14 -3.46 -23.89
N SER A 429 -27.47 -2.31 -23.85
CA SER A 429 -27.96 -1.07 -23.25
C SER A 429 -28.35 -0.05 -24.32
N SER A 430 -29.52 0.58 -24.15
CA SER A 430 -29.99 1.67 -25.02
C SER A 430 -29.64 3.07 -24.49
N GLN A 431 -28.92 3.16 -23.37
CA GLN A 431 -28.44 4.41 -22.79
C GLN A 431 -27.01 4.64 -23.25
N VAL A 432 -26.78 5.64 -24.11
CA VAL A 432 -25.46 5.95 -24.66
C VAL A 432 -24.89 7.17 -23.95
N SER A 433 -23.67 7.04 -23.43
CA SER A 433 -22.91 8.07 -22.74
C SER A 433 -21.79 8.63 -23.63
N ASN A 434 -21.35 9.84 -23.33
CA ASN A 434 -20.43 10.65 -24.15
C ASN A 434 -20.91 10.90 -25.59
N CYS A 435 -22.17 10.60 -25.90
CA CYS A 435 -22.84 10.95 -27.14
C CYS A 435 -23.75 12.16 -26.96
N ALA A 436 -23.89 12.96 -28.02
CA ALA A 436 -24.97 13.95 -28.13
C ALA A 436 -26.36 13.26 -28.19
N PRO A 437 -27.46 13.94 -27.84
CA PRO A 437 -28.81 13.38 -27.87
C PRO A 437 -29.16 12.73 -29.23
N GLY A 438 -29.58 11.47 -29.20
CA GLY A 438 -29.88 10.69 -30.42
C GLY A 438 -28.66 10.13 -31.16
N GLY A 439 -27.44 10.29 -30.62
CA GLY A 439 -26.23 9.64 -31.12
C GLY A 439 -26.25 8.12 -30.93
N THR A 440 -25.51 7.41 -31.78
CA THR A 440 -25.32 5.95 -31.68
C THR A 440 -23.83 5.60 -31.70
N CYS A 441 -23.41 4.72 -30.79
CA CYS A 441 -22.03 4.27 -30.73
C CYS A 441 -21.72 3.29 -31.87
N GLN A 442 -20.67 3.57 -32.63
CA GLN A 442 -20.25 2.74 -33.75
C GLN A 442 -19.28 1.64 -33.32
N PRO A 443 -19.13 0.54 -34.09
CA PRO A 443 -18.23 -0.57 -33.75
C PRO A 443 -16.73 -0.23 -33.65
N ASP A 444 -16.33 1.01 -33.97
CA ASP A 444 -14.97 1.54 -33.75
C ASP A 444 -14.85 2.37 -32.45
N GLY A 445 -15.91 2.44 -31.65
CA GLY A 445 -15.98 3.23 -30.42
C GLY A 445 -16.32 4.70 -30.62
N THR A 446 -16.58 5.16 -31.85
CA THR A 446 -16.91 6.57 -32.12
C THR A 446 -18.41 6.85 -32.03
N CYS A 447 -18.78 8.02 -31.49
CA CYS A 447 -20.16 8.47 -31.50
C CYS A 447 -20.52 9.03 -32.89
N THR A 448 -21.65 8.60 -33.46
CA THR A 448 -22.21 9.22 -34.67
C THR A 448 -23.65 9.66 -34.47
N LEU A 449 -23.91 10.94 -34.78
CA LEU A 449 -25.25 11.49 -34.89
C LEU A 449 -25.87 11.08 -36.22
N SER A 450 -26.99 10.36 -36.16
CA SER A 450 -27.79 10.04 -37.35
C SER A 450 -28.70 11.21 -37.72
N ILE A 451 -28.14 12.21 -38.39
CA ILE A 451 -28.89 13.40 -38.84
C ILE A 451 -30.01 12.95 -39.81
N PRO A 452 -31.28 13.31 -39.56
CA PRO A 452 -32.39 12.95 -40.42
C PRO A 452 -32.20 13.47 -41.85
N ALA A 453 -32.52 12.67 -42.85
CA ALA A 453 -32.42 13.09 -44.26
C ALA A 453 -33.37 14.25 -44.66
N ALA A 454 -34.29 14.64 -43.75
CA ALA A 454 -35.16 15.80 -43.88
C ALA A 454 -34.57 17.08 -43.23
N TRP A 455 -33.48 16.97 -42.47
CA TRP A 455 -32.74 18.12 -41.95
C TRP A 455 -32.08 18.90 -43.08
N THR A 456 -32.29 20.21 -43.10
CA THR A 456 -31.83 21.13 -44.15
C THR A 456 -30.94 22.26 -43.64
N CYS A 457 -30.84 22.41 -42.32
CA CYS A 457 -29.89 23.31 -41.67
C CYS A 457 -28.46 22.73 -41.67
N ARG A 458 -27.51 23.41 -41.03
CA ARG A 458 -26.14 22.91 -40.98
C ARG A 458 -26.07 21.69 -40.05
N ASP A 459 -25.37 20.65 -40.48
CA ASP A 459 -25.19 19.40 -39.73
C ASP A 459 -24.70 19.59 -38.29
N ARG A 460 -23.90 20.64 -38.06
CA ARG A 460 -23.33 21.02 -36.75
C ARG A 460 -24.30 21.73 -35.78
N TRP A 461 -25.57 21.89 -36.18
CA TRP A 461 -26.65 22.54 -35.42
C TRP A 461 -27.77 21.53 -35.10
N TYR A 462 -27.51 20.23 -35.29
CA TYR A 462 -28.47 19.18 -34.97
C TYR A 462 -28.00 18.47 -33.70
N ALA A 463 -28.78 18.53 -32.62
CA ALA A 463 -28.41 17.98 -31.31
C ALA A 463 -27.04 18.48 -30.82
N ALA A 464 -26.79 19.79 -30.92
CA ALA A 464 -25.50 20.42 -30.63
C ALA A 464 -25.45 21.10 -29.25
N ASP A 465 -26.57 21.12 -28.52
CA ASP A 465 -26.82 21.79 -27.25
C ASP A 465 -26.57 23.33 -27.31
N ASP A 466 -26.55 23.92 -28.53
CA ASP A 466 -26.33 25.35 -28.77
C ASP A 466 -27.62 26.17 -28.94
N GLY A 467 -28.75 25.48 -29.12
CA GLY A 467 -30.13 25.95 -28.95
C GLY A 467 -31.09 25.16 -29.84
N CYS A 468 -32.39 25.43 -29.73
CA CYS A 468 -33.43 24.70 -30.46
C CYS A 468 -33.59 25.25 -31.89
N ASP A 469 -32.96 24.62 -32.88
CA ASP A 469 -32.89 25.05 -34.28
C ASP A 469 -34.10 24.56 -35.10
N CYS A 470 -35.19 25.33 -35.02
CA CYS A 470 -36.43 25.09 -35.77
C CYS A 470 -36.33 25.57 -37.23
N GLY A 471 -37.39 25.32 -38.02
CA GLY A 471 -37.44 25.64 -39.44
C GLY A 471 -36.53 24.76 -40.31
N CYS A 472 -35.85 23.79 -39.70
CA CYS A 472 -34.79 22.99 -40.30
C CYS A 472 -35.28 21.71 -41.00
N GLY A 473 -36.60 21.45 -41.04
CA GLY A 473 -37.21 20.33 -41.79
C GLY A 473 -37.26 18.98 -41.07
N ALA A 474 -36.67 18.90 -39.88
CA ALA A 474 -36.88 17.83 -38.91
C ALA A 474 -36.80 18.40 -37.48
N TRP A 475 -37.31 17.67 -36.50
CA TRP A 475 -37.15 18.02 -35.08
C TRP A 475 -35.67 18.06 -34.69
N ASP A 476 -35.28 19.10 -33.98
CA ASP A 476 -33.97 19.21 -33.34
C ASP A 476 -34.06 18.71 -31.89
N PRO A 477 -33.26 17.70 -31.48
CA PRO A 477 -33.26 17.20 -30.10
C PRO A 477 -32.99 18.24 -29.02
N ASP A 478 -32.30 19.35 -29.34
CA ASP A 478 -32.04 20.43 -28.37
C ASP A 478 -33.34 21.13 -27.90
N CYS A 479 -34.44 20.96 -28.66
CA CYS A 479 -35.78 21.40 -28.29
C CYS A 479 -36.44 20.57 -27.17
N GLU A 480 -35.81 19.49 -26.68
CA GLU A 480 -36.28 18.75 -25.50
C GLU A 480 -36.05 19.53 -24.18
N ASP A 481 -35.04 20.39 -24.10
CA ASP A 481 -34.88 21.30 -22.95
C ASP A 481 -35.61 22.63 -23.18
N SER A 482 -36.67 22.84 -22.40
CA SER A 482 -37.46 24.08 -22.36
C SER A 482 -36.69 25.37 -22.01
N HIS A 483 -35.43 25.28 -21.57
CA HIS A 483 -34.56 26.43 -21.33
C HIS A 483 -33.72 26.85 -22.54
N GLN A 484 -33.61 26.00 -23.57
CA GLN A 484 -32.82 26.31 -24.76
C GLN A 484 -33.45 27.45 -25.57
N GLN A 485 -32.60 28.28 -26.19
CA GLN A 485 -33.07 29.38 -27.03
C GLN A 485 -33.61 28.82 -28.35
N ILE A 486 -34.85 29.14 -28.69
CA ILE A 486 -35.44 28.79 -29.99
C ILE A 486 -34.87 29.72 -31.08
N TYR A 487 -34.28 29.12 -32.11
CA TYR A 487 -33.77 29.81 -33.30
C TYR A 487 -34.71 29.65 -34.49
N ASN A 488 -34.49 30.49 -35.51
CA ASN A 488 -35.24 30.57 -36.78
C ASN A 488 -36.75 30.84 -36.68
N CYS A 489 -37.34 30.88 -35.49
CA CYS A 489 -38.73 31.27 -35.25
C CYS A 489 -38.87 32.69 -34.67
N VAL A 490 -40.11 33.18 -34.63
CA VAL A 490 -40.46 34.50 -34.06
C VAL A 490 -40.39 34.48 -32.52
N PRO A 491 -39.92 35.56 -31.85
CA PRO A 491 -39.80 35.55 -30.39
C PRO A 491 -41.12 35.23 -29.67
N GLY A 492 -41.14 34.11 -28.93
CA GLY A 492 -42.31 33.62 -28.19
C GLY A 492 -43.10 32.48 -28.84
N SER A 493 -42.67 31.97 -30.00
CA SER A 493 -43.12 30.69 -30.57
C SER A 493 -42.51 29.47 -29.85
N GLY A 494 -43.15 28.31 -29.96
CA GLY A 494 -42.54 27.00 -29.73
C GLY A 494 -41.96 26.36 -31.00
N CYS A 495 -41.29 25.22 -30.84
CA CYS A 495 -40.94 24.30 -31.93
C CYS A 495 -41.95 23.16 -31.99
N LEU A 496 -42.42 22.79 -33.18
CA LEU A 496 -43.29 21.64 -33.39
C LEU A 496 -42.46 20.38 -33.71
N SER A 497 -43.01 19.20 -33.39
CA SER A 497 -42.32 17.90 -33.51
C SER A 497 -41.94 17.46 -34.92
N ASP A 498 -42.28 18.24 -35.94
CA ASP A 498 -41.85 18.08 -37.34
C ASP A 498 -40.70 19.03 -37.72
N GLY A 499 -40.22 19.85 -36.78
CA GLY A 499 -39.19 20.86 -36.99
C GLY A 499 -39.73 22.21 -37.48
N THR A 500 -41.04 22.43 -37.51
CA THR A 500 -41.63 23.72 -37.90
C THR A 500 -41.86 24.66 -36.71
N CYS A 501 -41.96 25.95 -36.97
CA CYS A 501 -42.23 26.97 -35.94
C CYS A 501 -43.72 27.01 -35.58
N GLU A 502 -44.06 26.99 -34.28
CA GLU A 502 -45.41 27.27 -33.83
C GLU A 502 -45.73 28.76 -33.99
N VAL A 503 -46.62 29.12 -34.92
CA VAL A 503 -46.98 30.53 -35.17
C VAL A 503 -47.84 31.05 -34.00
N PRO A 504 -47.39 32.07 -33.22
CA PRO A 504 -48.12 32.56 -32.06
C PRO A 504 -49.24 33.50 -32.52
N LEU A 505 -50.41 32.94 -32.84
CA LEU A 505 -51.55 33.70 -33.34
C LEU A 505 -52.12 34.66 -32.28
N PRO A 506 -52.41 35.92 -32.64
CA PRO A 506 -53.04 36.87 -31.73
C PRO A 506 -54.47 36.44 -31.39
N ALA A 507 -54.89 36.71 -30.16
CA ALA A 507 -56.24 36.39 -29.68
C ALA A 507 -57.31 37.08 -30.53
N GLY A 508 -57.94 36.33 -31.43
CA GLY A 508 -58.91 36.83 -32.40
C GLY A 508 -58.58 36.55 -33.87
N TRP A 509 -57.40 35.99 -34.18
CA TRP A 509 -57.12 35.49 -35.54
C TRP A 509 -58.09 34.36 -35.93
N VAL A 510 -58.68 34.46 -37.12
CA VAL A 510 -59.67 33.50 -37.65
C VAL A 510 -59.38 33.03 -39.08
N CYS A 511 -58.33 33.56 -39.71
CA CYS A 511 -57.81 33.03 -40.98
C CYS A 511 -56.95 31.79 -40.74
N ASP A 512 -56.43 31.21 -41.82
CA ASP A 512 -55.46 30.13 -41.73
C ASP A 512 -54.22 30.60 -40.92
N PRO A 513 -53.70 29.78 -39.98
CA PRO A 513 -52.47 30.11 -39.25
C PRO A 513 -51.27 30.37 -40.16
N GLU A 514 -51.21 29.70 -41.32
CA GLU A 514 -50.09 29.84 -42.29
C GLU A 514 -50.03 31.22 -42.96
N LEU A 515 -51.07 32.04 -42.84
CA LEU A 515 -51.16 33.40 -43.41
C LEU A 515 -50.76 34.51 -42.43
N PHE A 516 -50.44 34.18 -41.17
CA PHE A 516 -50.10 35.21 -40.17
C PHE A 516 -48.59 35.50 -40.18
N ALA A 517 -48.19 36.71 -40.59
CA ALA A 517 -46.79 37.10 -40.73
C ALA A 517 -46.00 36.22 -41.74
N ALA A 518 -46.65 35.83 -42.84
CA ALA A 518 -46.10 34.94 -43.87
C ALA A 518 -45.23 35.65 -44.92
N GLY A 519 -45.28 36.98 -44.99
CA GLY A 519 -44.55 37.82 -45.93
C GLY A 519 -45.09 37.79 -47.37
N ASP A 520 -46.30 37.27 -47.61
CA ASP A 520 -46.90 37.08 -48.93
C ASP A 520 -47.96 38.15 -49.29
N GLY A 521 -48.47 38.89 -48.29
CA GLY A 521 -49.33 40.06 -48.45
C GLY A 521 -49.77 40.58 -47.10
N CYS A 522 -50.76 41.49 -47.07
CA CYS A 522 -51.34 42.00 -45.82
C CYS A 522 -52.76 41.44 -45.68
N ASP A 523 -52.95 40.42 -44.86
CA ASP A 523 -54.17 39.62 -44.83
C ASP A 523 -55.28 40.19 -43.93
N CYS A 524 -56.34 40.69 -44.56
CA CYS A 524 -57.41 41.42 -43.90
C CYS A 524 -58.71 40.64 -43.73
N ASN A 525 -59.53 41.12 -42.79
CA ASN A 525 -60.71 40.45 -42.24
C ASN A 525 -60.41 39.17 -41.44
N CYS A 526 -59.13 38.98 -41.09
CA CYS A 526 -58.65 37.85 -40.29
C CYS A 526 -58.81 38.03 -38.77
N GLY A 527 -59.44 39.11 -38.32
CA GLY A 527 -59.86 39.31 -36.91
C GLY A 527 -58.80 39.90 -35.98
N ALA A 528 -57.54 39.93 -36.42
CA ALA A 528 -56.47 40.76 -35.87
C ALA A 528 -55.64 41.36 -37.03
N LEU A 529 -54.85 42.40 -36.76
CA LEU A 529 -53.94 42.97 -37.76
C LEU A 529 -52.81 41.99 -38.06
N ASP A 530 -52.63 41.67 -39.33
CA ASP A 530 -51.48 40.94 -39.84
C ASP A 530 -50.20 41.81 -39.78
N PRO A 531 -49.08 41.32 -39.21
CA PRO A 531 -47.81 42.05 -39.15
C PRO A 531 -47.25 42.53 -40.50
N ASP A 532 -47.59 41.88 -41.61
CA ASP A 532 -47.13 42.23 -42.97
C ASP A 532 -47.83 43.49 -43.55
N CYS A 533 -48.74 44.10 -42.80
CA CYS A 533 -49.43 45.34 -43.15
C CYS A 533 -48.61 46.63 -42.94
N ASP A 534 -47.32 46.65 -43.31
CA ASP A 534 -46.41 47.78 -43.13
C ASP A 534 -46.27 48.70 -44.38
N GLY A 535 -47.21 49.63 -44.52
CA GLY A 535 -47.09 50.75 -45.47
C GLY A 535 -47.86 50.54 -46.77
N ASP A 536 -47.16 50.32 -47.89
CA ASP A 536 -47.74 50.20 -49.24
C ASP A 536 -48.08 48.74 -49.64
N THR A 537 -48.01 47.78 -48.70
CA THR A 537 -48.31 46.36 -48.92
C THR A 537 -49.76 46.16 -49.38
N ALA A 538 -49.99 45.26 -50.33
CA ALA A 538 -51.31 45.03 -50.88
C ALA A 538 -52.23 44.35 -49.86
N ALA A 539 -53.30 45.04 -49.45
CA ALA A 539 -54.33 44.50 -48.57
C ALA A 539 -55.11 43.37 -49.28
N LEU A 540 -54.77 42.13 -48.93
CA LEU A 540 -55.48 40.93 -49.35
C LEU A 540 -56.85 40.87 -48.68
N ASN A 541 -57.79 40.16 -49.31
CA ASN A 541 -59.18 40.06 -48.86
C ASN A 541 -59.96 41.39 -48.69
N CYS A 542 -59.43 42.50 -49.22
CA CYS A 542 -60.08 43.80 -49.27
C CYS A 542 -60.60 44.19 -50.67
N ALA A 543 -61.56 45.13 -50.71
CA ALA A 543 -61.94 45.79 -51.95
C ALA A 543 -60.86 46.78 -52.41
N ALA A 544 -60.71 46.95 -53.72
CA ALA A 544 -59.66 47.78 -54.31
C ALA A 544 -59.67 49.23 -53.76
N GLY A 545 -58.56 49.64 -53.15
CA GLY A 545 -58.38 50.97 -52.56
C GLY A 545 -58.65 51.08 -51.06
N LEU A 546 -59.02 49.98 -50.38
CA LEU A 546 -59.06 49.88 -48.92
C LEU A 546 -57.72 49.37 -48.37
N VAL A 547 -57.47 49.57 -47.08
CA VAL A 547 -56.28 49.07 -46.35
C VAL A 547 -56.69 48.27 -45.11
N CYS A 548 -55.79 47.50 -44.53
CA CYS A 548 -56.04 46.89 -43.21
C CYS A 548 -56.04 47.97 -42.11
N GLY A 549 -57.16 48.10 -41.41
CA GLY A 549 -57.21 48.84 -40.16
C GLY A 549 -56.62 48.01 -39.01
N ALA A 550 -56.17 48.67 -37.94
CA ALA A 550 -55.52 48.04 -36.79
C ALA A 550 -56.34 46.99 -36.00
N ALA A 551 -57.60 46.78 -36.38
CA ALA A 551 -58.47 45.71 -35.87
C ALA A 551 -58.54 44.49 -36.82
N GLY A 552 -57.68 44.41 -37.84
CA GLY A 552 -57.66 43.30 -38.79
C GLY A 552 -58.80 43.29 -39.81
N GLY A 553 -59.41 44.45 -40.09
CA GLY A 553 -60.51 44.57 -41.05
C GLY A 553 -60.28 45.71 -42.03
N CYS A 554 -60.85 45.60 -43.24
CA CYS A 554 -60.67 46.61 -44.29
C CYS A 554 -61.32 47.96 -43.93
N VAL A 555 -60.58 49.06 -44.09
CA VAL A 555 -61.00 50.45 -43.82
C VAL A 555 -60.75 51.40 -45.00
#